data_AF-A0A7X9D1M9-F1
#
_entry.id   AF-A0A7X9D1M9-F1
#
_cell.length_a   1.000
_cell.length_b   1.000
_cell.length_c   1.000
_cell.angle_alpha   90.00
_cell.angle_beta   90.00
_cell.angle_gamma   90.00
#
_symmetry.space_group_name_H-M   'P 1'
#
loop_
_entity.id
_entity.type
_entity.pdbx_description
1 polymer ?
#
loop_
_entity_poly.entity_id
_entity_poly.type
_entity_poly.pdbx_seq_one_letter_code
_entity_poly.pdbx_strand_id
1 'polypeptide(L)' 'MEYITSIQNPHIREIRLLQKKKYRQGNGKFFIEGIKFVKEALEESTHISKVIISERLDGCAGSG' A
#
# COMPACT_ATOMS: atom_id res chain seq x y z
N MET A 1 -7.44 -9.15 11.37
CA MET A 1 -6.37 -8.14 11.25
C MET A 1 -5.06 -8.84 11.59
N GLU A 2 -4.05 -8.77 10.74
CA GLU A 2 -2.73 -9.40 10.96
C GLU A 2 -1.73 -8.33 11.37
N TYR A 3 -1.04 -8.52 12.50
CA TYR A 3 -0.02 -7.59 12.96
C TYR A 3 1.34 -7.99 12.39
N ILE A 4 1.88 -7.17 11.49
CA ILE A 4 3.12 -7.46 10.77
C ILE A 4 4.27 -6.69 11.41
N THR A 5 5.20 -7.41 12.04
CA THR A 5 6.42 -6.83 12.64
C THR A 5 7.69 -7.11 11.84
N SER A 6 7.64 -8.07 10.91
CA SER A 6 8.79 -8.50 10.13
C SER A 6 8.78 -7.96 8.70
N ILE A 7 9.90 -7.36 8.31
CA ILE A 7 10.19 -6.94 6.94
C ILE A 7 10.29 -8.13 5.95
N GLN A 8 10.48 -9.35 6.47
CA GLN A 8 10.48 -10.58 5.69
C GLN A 8 9.08 -11.17 5.48
N ASN A 9 8.02 -10.59 6.06
CA ASN A 9 6.65 -11.06 5.86
C ASN A 9 6.31 -11.10 4.35
N PRO A 10 5.65 -12.16 3.86
CA PRO A 10 5.32 -12.31 2.45
C PRO A 10 4.55 -11.14 1.84
N HIS A 11 3.66 -10.50 2.61
CA HIS A 11 2.87 -9.35 2.15
C HIS A 11 3.74 -8.11 1.94
N ILE A 12 4.71 -7.87 2.82
CA ILE A 12 5.69 -6.79 2.67
C ILE A 12 6.60 -7.03 1.46
N ARG A 13 7.02 -8.29 1.25
CA ARG A 13 7.81 -8.67 0.08
C ARG A 13 7.03 -8.47 -1.23
N GLU A 14 5.75 -8.86 -1.27
CA GLU A 14 4.87 -8.66 -2.43
C GLU A 14 4.75 -7.18 -2.78
N ILE A 15 4.49 -6.31 -1.79
CA ILE A 15 4.39 -4.86 -2.00
C ILE A 15 5.67 -4.27 -2.60
N ARG A 16 6.84 -4.68 -2.10
CA ARG A 16 8.12 -4.25 -2.68
C ARG A 16 8.28 -4.70 -4.12
N LEU A 17 7.81 -5.90 -4.47
CA LEU A 17 7.84 -6.39 -5.85
C LEU A 17 6.92 -5.58 -6.76
N LEU A 18 5.80 -5.05 -6.25
CA LEU A 18 4.93 -4.13 -7.00
C LEU A 18 5.62 -2.82 -7.40
N GLN A 19 6.82 -2.48 -6.92
CA GLN A 19 7.57 -1.35 -7.46
C GLN A 19 8.20 -1.68 -8.84
N LYS A 20 8.35 -2.95 -9.19
CA LYS A 20 8.92 -3.40 -10.46
C LYS A 20 7.86 -3.46 -11.56
N LYS A 21 8.08 -2.76 -12.68
CA LYS A 21 7.15 -2.71 -13.84
C LYS A 21 6.74 -4.10 -14.34
N LYS A 22 7.72 -4.99 -14.57
CA LYS A 22 7.47 -6.36 -15.04
C LYS A 22 6.57 -7.14 -14.09
N TYR A 23 6.75 -6.96 -12.78
CA TYR A 23 5.95 -7.65 -11.76
C TYR A 23 4.52 -7.10 -11.69
N ARG A 24 4.33 -5.77 -11.75
CA ARG A 24 2.98 -5.18 -11.81
C ARG A 24 2.20 -5.62 -13.04
N GLN A 25 2.84 -5.57 -14.21
CA GLN A 25 2.19 -5.94 -15.47
C GLN A 25 1.78 -7.42 -15.50
N GLY A 26 2.62 -8.33 -14.97
CA GLY A 26 2.29 -9.75 -14.90
C GLY A 26 1.18 -10.10 -13.92
N ASN A 27 1.02 -9.31 -12.84
CA ASN A 27 0.03 -9.58 -11.79
C ASN A 27 -1.23 -8.72 -11.87
N GLY A 28 -1.24 -7.66 -12.69
CA GLY A 28 -2.35 -6.70 -12.75
C GLY A 28 -2.57 -5.91 -11.45
N LYS A 29 -1.57 -5.88 -10.55
CA LYS A 29 -1.64 -5.22 -9.25
C LYS A 29 -0.74 -3.99 -9.20
N PHE A 30 -1.19 -2.99 -8.45
CA PHE A 30 -0.47 -1.75 -8.23
C PHE A 30 -0.41 -1.43 -6.73
N PHE A 31 0.69 -0.81 -6.31
CA PHE A 31 0.83 -0.25 -4.98
C PHE A 31 0.58 1.25 -5.07
N ILE A 32 -0.32 1.75 -4.22
CA ILE A 32 -0.63 3.18 -4.07
C ILE A 32 -0.40 3.55 -2.60
N GLU A 33 0.03 4.78 -2.37
CA GLU A 33 0.29 5.31 -1.03
C GLU A 33 -0.14 6.78 -0.96
N GLY A 34 -0.28 7.31 0.26
CA GLY A 34 -0.76 8.66 0.52
C GLY A 34 -2.27 8.75 0.76
N ILE A 35 -2.65 9.52 1.78
CA ILE A 35 -4.04 9.59 2.28
C ILE A 35 -5.02 9.98 1.17
N LYS A 36 -4.66 10.94 0.30
CA LYS A 36 -5.50 11.39 -0.80
C LYS A 36 -5.83 10.27 -1.79
N PHE A 37 -4.80 9.60 -2.33
CA PHE A 37 -4.98 8.54 -3.32
C PHE A 37 -5.70 7.31 -2.74
N VAL A 38 -5.40 6.96 -1.48
CA VAL A 38 -6.09 5.87 -0.81
C VAL A 38 -7.56 6.22 -0.58
N LYS A 39 -7.87 7.45 -0.18
CA LYS A 39 -9.25 7.93 -0.02
C LYS A 39 -10.02 7.88 -1.33
N GLU A 40 -9.46 8.41 -2.42
CA GLU A 40 -10.08 8.38 -3.76
C GLU A 40 -10.35 6.93 -4.21
N ALA A 41 -9.39 6.01 -4.03
CA ALA A 41 -9.57 4.61 -4.40
C ALA A 41 -10.69 3.91 -3.60
N LEU A 42 -10.88 4.28 -2.34
CA LEU A 42 -11.97 3.79 -1.49
C LEU A 42 -13.33 4.36 -1.93
N GLU A 43 -13.38 5.63 -2.34
CA GLU A 43 -14.60 6.30 -2.79
C GLU A 43 -15.04 5.84 -4.19
N GLU A 44 -14.10 5.59 -5.10
CA GLU A 44 -14.39 5.19 -6.49
C GLU A 44 -14.73 3.69 -6.66
N SER A 45 -14.98 2.95 -5.57
CA SER A 45 -15.28 1.51 -5.60
C SER A 45 -14.26 0.68 -6.38
N THR A 46 -12.98 1.10 -6.34
CA THR A 46 -11.89 0.37 -6.99
C THR A 46 -11.70 -0.99 -6.31
N HIS A 47 -11.29 -2.01 -7.07
CA HIS A 47 -10.95 -3.31 -6.50
C HIS A 47 -9.67 -3.23 -5.66
N ILE A 48 -9.82 -3.13 -4.34
CA ILE A 48 -8.72 -3.09 -3.38
C ILE A 48 -8.43 -4.50 -2.86
N SER A 49 -7.28 -5.07 -3.25
CA SER A 49 -6.92 -6.42 -2.79
C SER A 49 -6.43 -6.47 -1.34
N LYS A 50 -5.78 -5.40 -0.86
CA LYS A 50 -5.22 -5.31 0.49
C LYS A 50 -4.97 -3.87 0.90
N VAL A 51 -5.20 -3.57 2.19
CA VAL A 51 -4.82 -2.31 2.83
C VAL A 51 -3.80 -2.62 3.92
N ILE A 52 -2.70 -1.87 3.96
CA ILE A 52 -1.72 -1.92 5.05
C ILE A 52 -1.70 -0.55 5.73
N ILE A 53 -1.78 -0.58 7.06
CA ILE A 53 -1.80 0.60 7.90
C ILE A 53 -0.65 0.46 8.88
N SER A 54 0.16 1.51 9.01
CA SER A 54 1.15 1.60 10.07
C SER A 54 0.46 1.96 11.38
N GLU A 55 0.94 1.45 12.51
CA GLU A 55 0.46 1.88 13.83
C GLU A 55 0.67 3.36 14.09
N ARG A 56 1.69 3.94 13.45
CA ARG A 56 2.01 5.36 13.54
C ARG A 56 1.93 6.01 12.17
N LEU A 57 1.32 7.18 12.13
CA LEU A 57 1.30 8.04 10.96
C LEU A 57 2.51 8.99 11.05
N ASP A 58 3.65 8.56 10.54
CA ASP A 58 4.85 9.39 10.48
C ASP A 58 4.85 10.19 9.17
N GLY A 59 5.05 11.51 9.23
CA GLY A 59 5.25 12.35 8.03
C GLY A 59 4.08 13.22 7.56
N CYS A 60 2.98 13.30 8.31
CA CYS A 60 1.99 14.38 8.12
C CYS A 60 2.46 15.67 8.78
N ALA A 61 3.66 16.15 8.44
CA ALA A 61 4.03 17.52 8.74
C ALA A 61 3.17 18.40 7.82
N GLY A 62 2.04 18.88 8.34
CA GLY A 62 1.52 20.16 7.88
C GLY A 62 2.67 21.15 8.06
N SER A 63 3.16 21.68 6.95
CA SER A 63 3.96 22.90 6.95
C SER A 63 3.14 23.98 7.63
N GLY A 64 3.36 24.15 8.93
CA GLY A 64 3.02 25.34 9.69
C GLY A 64 4.08 26.42 9.51
#